data_AF-A0AAE1AJ04-F1
#
_entry.id   AF-A0AAE1AJ04-F1
#
_cell.length_a   1.000
_cell.length_b   1.000
_cell.length_c   1.000
_cell.angle_alpha   90.00
_cell.angle_beta   90.00
_cell.angle_gamma   90.00
#
_symmetry.space_group_name_H-M   'P 1'
#
loop_
_entity.id
_entity.type
_entity.pdbx_description
1 polymer ?
#
loop_
_entity_poly.entity_id
_entity_poly.type
_entity_poly.pdbx_seq_one_letter_code
_entity_poly.pdbx_strand_id
1 'polypeptide(L)'
;MSFKWLLILSVMIICHSSAGSEISVENGANSDLKPTLDVSPQSSVSKNTPDSSSQESVAREEIPQSLKDAQHFEELYSGAVKSYNNRLWYSCASKFERALSGYKLHTRIVSDCRLECKKDPSQSKLSNLSSTVDNFDIFGTFLKSSDCLRRCADESLGSTYVPISRWAMNVFKERRAYDYLQFCYHKVSQRVHHH
;
A
#
# COMPACT_ATOMS: atom_id res chain seq x y z
N MET A 1 -66.38 -11.35 18.46
CA MET A 1 -65.34 -10.80 19.36
C MET A 1 -64.15 -11.75 19.22
N SER A 2 -62.98 -11.44 18.66
CA SER A 2 -62.21 -10.20 18.68
C SER A 2 -61.29 -10.14 17.46
N PHE A 3 -61.53 -9.18 16.56
CA PHE A 3 -60.57 -8.64 15.60
C PHE A 3 -60.18 -7.25 16.13
N LYS A 4 -58.90 -6.84 15.99
CA LYS A 4 -58.36 -5.45 16.05
C LYS A 4 -57.16 -5.17 16.98
N TRP A 5 -56.29 -6.13 17.33
CA TRP A 5 -55.11 -5.81 18.17
C TRP A 5 -53.73 -6.19 17.62
N LEU A 6 -53.59 -6.45 16.31
CA LEU A 6 -52.30 -6.83 15.71
C LEU A 6 -51.79 -5.95 14.57
N LEU A 7 -52.45 -4.83 14.24
CA LEU A 7 -52.03 -3.95 13.13
C LEU A 7 -51.57 -2.53 13.54
N ILE A 8 -51.43 -2.24 14.83
CA ILE A 8 -51.04 -0.89 15.30
C ILE A 8 -49.53 -0.79 15.63
N LEU A 9 -48.79 -1.91 15.61
CA LEU A 9 -47.34 -1.90 15.91
C LEU A 9 -46.42 -1.67 14.71
N SER A 10 -46.95 -1.51 13.47
CA SER A 10 -46.11 -1.35 12.27
C SER A 10 -45.96 0.10 11.75
N VAL A 11 -46.40 1.13 12.49
CA VAL A 11 -46.36 2.54 12.03
C VAL A 11 -45.63 3.48 13.01
N MET A 12 -44.99 2.95 14.06
CA MET A 12 -44.30 3.74 15.10
C MET A 12 -42.79 3.42 15.23
N ILE A 13 -42.14 2.97 14.15
CA ILE A 13 -40.66 2.90 14.05
C ILE A 13 -40.21 3.49 12.69
N ILE A 14 -40.86 4.57 12.29
CA ILE A 14 -40.39 5.48 11.24
C ILE A 14 -40.57 6.86 11.86
N CYS A 15 -39.48 7.63 11.96
CA CYS A 15 -39.37 8.97 12.56
C CYS A 15 -39.06 9.08 14.07
N HIS A 16 -37.84 8.71 14.50
CA HIS A 16 -37.15 9.47 15.56
C HIS A 16 -35.63 9.18 15.63
N SER A 17 -34.83 9.94 14.88
CA SER A 17 -33.48 10.41 15.26
C SER A 17 -32.82 11.09 14.06
N SER A 18 -33.34 12.29 13.75
CA SER A 18 -32.53 13.37 13.21
C SER A 18 -31.93 14.09 14.42
N ALA A 19 -30.62 14.01 14.58
CA ALA A 19 -29.85 14.95 15.39
C ALA A 19 -28.49 15.08 14.70
N GLY A 20 -28.45 16.03 13.76
CA GLY A 20 -27.20 16.56 13.24
C GLY A 20 -26.49 17.34 14.34
N SER A 21 -25.19 17.12 14.46
CA SER A 21 -24.28 18.01 15.16
C SER A 21 -23.24 18.46 14.14
N GLU A 22 -23.44 19.67 13.63
CA GLU A 22 -22.45 20.44 12.91
C GLU A 22 -21.31 20.79 13.88
N ILE A 23 -20.08 20.41 13.54
CA ILE A 23 -18.88 20.98 14.14
C ILE A 23 -18.17 21.71 13.00
N SER A 24 -18.43 23.01 12.93
CA SER A 24 -17.61 23.97 12.20
C SER A 24 -16.32 24.19 12.98
N VAL A 25 -15.18 23.87 12.39
CA VAL A 25 -13.89 24.43 12.82
C VAL A 25 -13.36 25.25 11.67
N GLU A 26 -13.39 26.56 11.91
CA GLU A 26 -12.87 27.62 11.08
C GLU A 26 -11.34 27.67 11.12
N ASN A 27 -10.80 28.34 10.11
CA ASN A 27 -9.42 28.43 9.69
C ASN A 27 -8.41 28.85 10.77
N GLY A 28 -7.17 28.36 10.64
CA GLY A 28 -6.01 28.87 11.35
C GLY A 28 -4.72 28.60 10.57
N ALA A 29 -4.43 29.47 9.60
CA ALA A 29 -3.11 29.60 8.99
C ALA A 29 -2.20 30.44 9.90
N ASN A 30 -1.01 29.94 10.20
CA ASN A 30 0.22 30.67 10.53
C ASN A 30 1.34 29.62 10.51
N SER A 31 2.22 29.61 9.52
CA SER A 31 3.37 30.51 9.33
C SER A 31 4.49 30.23 10.34
N ASP A 32 5.69 30.13 9.77
CA ASP A 32 6.99 30.41 10.38
C ASP A 32 7.56 29.38 11.36
N LEU A 33 8.49 28.56 10.85
CA LEU A 33 9.82 28.43 11.45
C LEU A 33 10.84 27.98 10.39
N LYS A 34 11.60 28.95 9.88
CA LYS A 34 12.84 28.76 9.10
C LYS A 34 14.01 29.12 10.02
N PRO A 35 15.02 28.24 10.17
CA PRO A 35 16.37 28.70 10.50
C PRO A 35 17.18 28.84 9.22
N THR A 36 17.42 30.09 8.83
CA THR A 36 18.47 30.53 7.93
C THR A 36 19.83 30.34 8.58
N LEU A 37 20.74 29.64 7.90
CA LEU A 37 22.18 29.85 8.07
C LEU A 37 22.77 30.00 6.68
N ASP A 38 22.90 31.25 6.28
CA ASP A 38 23.67 31.71 5.13
C ASP A 38 25.17 31.59 5.46
N VAL A 39 25.92 30.85 4.64
CA VAL A 39 27.36 31.10 4.44
C VAL A 39 27.68 30.91 2.97
N SER A 40 27.90 32.03 2.30
CA SER A 40 28.75 32.19 1.11
C SER A 40 29.31 33.62 1.21
N PRO A 41 30.47 33.97 0.63
CA PRO A 41 30.63 33.85 -0.82
C PRO A 41 32.07 33.72 -1.39
N GLN A 42 32.09 33.54 -2.72
CA GLN A 42 33.18 33.74 -3.70
C GLN A 42 34.16 32.54 -3.84
N SER A 43 34.62 32.10 -5.02
CA SER A 43 34.62 32.53 -6.43
C SER A 43 35.32 31.37 -7.18
N SER A 44 34.90 30.88 -8.35
CA SER A 44 35.37 31.36 -9.66
C SER A 44 34.91 30.38 -10.75
N VAL A 45 34.60 30.93 -11.91
CA VAL A 45 34.27 30.24 -13.16
C VAL A 45 35.54 29.68 -13.79
N SER A 46 35.51 28.42 -14.25
CA SER A 46 36.34 27.99 -15.38
C SER A 46 35.65 26.86 -16.15
N LYS A 47 35.34 27.13 -17.42
CA LYS A 47 34.97 26.12 -18.43
C LYS A 47 36.16 25.19 -18.63
N ASN A 48 35.91 23.90 -18.83
CA ASN A 48 36.56 23.03 -19.81
C ASN A 48 35.93 21.62 -19.79
N THR A 49 35.39 21.19 -20.93
CA THR A 49 35.24 19.78 -21.33
C THR A 49 36.37 19.55 -22.36
N PRO A 50 37.09 18.41 -22.38
CA PRO A 50 36.55 17.19 -22.99
C PRO A 50 37.01 15.85 -22.38
N ASP A 51 36.06 14.90 -22.45
CA ASP A 51 36.22 13.49 -22.86
C ASP A 51 36.87 12.42 -21.95
N SER A 52 36.17 11.29 -21.95
CA SER A 52 36.60 9.90 -21.77
C SER A 52 36.96 9.34 -20.39
N SER A 53 36.11 8.36 -20.04
CA SER A 53 36.43 7.04 -19.48
C SER A 53 37.04 6.96 -18.09
N SER A 54 36.16 6.70 -17.12
CA SER A 54 36.35 5.64 -16.11
C SER A 54 35.01 5.37 -15.43
N GLN A 55 34.13 4.64 -16.12
CA GLN A 55 32.98 4.01 -15.47
C GLN A 55 33.49 2.78 -14.72
N GLU A 56 33.81 2.97 -13.45
CA GLU A 56 33.92 1.91 -12.46
C GLU A 56 32.52 1.25 -12.34
N SER A 57 32.39 0.04 -12.90
CA SER A 57 31.12 -0.68 -13.00
C SER A 57 30.81 -1.42 -11.70
N VAL A 58 30.21 -0.71 -10.74
CA VAL A 58 29.47 -1.38 -9.67
C VAL A 58 28.17 -1.91 -10.28
N ALA A 59 28.12 -3.21 -10.56
CA ALA A 59 26.93 -3.91 -11.00
C ALA A 59 25.82 -3.73 -9.95
N ARG A 60 24.93 -2.76 -10.17
CA ARG A 60 23.67 -2.70 -9.45
C ARG A 60 22.82 -3.81 -10.02
N GLU A 61 22.56 -4.83 -9.22
CA GLU A 61 21.51 -5.80 -9.51
C GLU A 61 20.19 -5.04 -9.59
N GLU A 62 19.67 -4.82 -10.81
CA GLU A 62 18.39 -4.16 -11.00
C GLU A 62 17.29 -5.08 -10.48
N ILE A 63 16.66 -4.68 -9.38
CA ILE A 63 15.49 -5.37 -8.83
C ILE A 63 14.41 -5.46 -9.93
N PRO A 64 13.86 -6.65 -10.24
CA PRO A 64 12.83 -6.79 -11.26
C PRO A 64 11.65 -5.85 -11.01
N GLN A 65 11.15 -5.20 -12.07
CA GLN A 65 10.06 -4.23 -11.97
C GLN A 65 8.79 -4.83 -11.32
N SER A 66 8.51 -6.10 -11.55
CA SER A 66 7.40 -6.82 -10.92
C SER A 66 7.54 -6.91 -9.40
N LEU A 67 8.74 -7.17 -8.90
CA LEU A 67 9.03 -7.20 -7.48
C LEU A 67 8.90 -5.81 -6.86
N LYS A 68 9.42 -4.78 -7.55
CA LYS A 68 9.23 -3.37 -7.14
C LYS A 68 7.75 -2.99 -7.07
N ASP A 69 6.95 -3.43 -8.03
CA ASP A 69 5.50 -3.20 -8.04
C ASP A 69 4.82 -3.94 -6.88
N ALA A 70 5.25 -5.16 -6.54
CA ALA A 70 4.74 -5.91 -5.38
C ALA A 70 5.12 -5.29 -4.03
N GLN A 71 6.28 -4.65 -3.93
CA GLN A 71 6.71 -3.92 -2.74
C GLN A 71 5.91 -2.61 -2.53
N HIS A 72 5.53 -1.93 -3.61
CA HIS A 72 5.00 -0.55 -3.58
C HIS A 72 3.62 -0.40 -4.23
N PHE A 73 2.78 -1.45 -4.25
CA PHE A 73 1.48 -1.38 -4.92
C PHE A 73 0.49 -0.41 -4.24
N GLU A 74 0.62 -0.16 -2.94
CA GLU A 74 -0.15 0.85 -2.22
C GLU A 74 0.18 2.28 -2.69
N GLU A 75 1.46 2.57 -2.91
CA GLU A 75 1.92 3.84 -3.47
C GLU A 75 1.49 3.98 -4.93
N LEU A 76 1.56 2.90 -5.72
CA LEU A 76 1.06 2.87 -7.09
C LEU A 76 -0.44 3.17 -7.14
N TYR A 77 -1.23 2.59 -6.24
CA TYR A 77 -2.67 2.88 -6.11
C TYR A 77 -2.91 4.36 -5.81
N SER A 78 -2.24 4.90 -4.79
CA SER A 78 -2.37 6.30 -4.39
C SER A 78 -1.97 7.25 -5.52
N GLY A 79 -0.89 6.93 -6.23
CA GLY A 79 -0.45 7.64 -7.42
C GLY A 79 -1.42 7.53 -8.59
N ALA A 80 -2.10 6.40 -8.76
CA ALA A 80 -3.12 6.18 -9.77
C ALA A 80 -4.38 7.04 -9.50
N VAL A 81 -4.84 7.08 -8.25
CA VAL A 81 -5.94 7.96 -7.82
C VAL A 81 -5.60 9.43 -8.03
N LYS A 82 -4.36 9.84 -7.72
CA LYS A 82 -3.89 11.20 -8.03
C LYS A 82 -3.94 11.49 -9.54
N SER A 83 -3.49 10.55 -10.37
CA SER A 83 -3.58 10.67 -11.83
C SER A 83 -5.02 10.70 -12.34
N TYR A 84 -5.94 9.94 -11.73
CA TYR A 84 -7.37 9.98 -12.01
C TYR A 84 -7.95 11.38 -11.75
N ASN A 85 -7.68 11.95 -10.57
CA ASN A 85 -8.15 13.28 -10.20
C ASN A 85 -7.59 14.38 -11.12
N ASN A 86 -6.33 14.24 -11.54
CA ASN A 86 -5.66 15.17 -12.45
C ASN A 86 -5.98 14.92 -13.94
N ARG A 87 -6.92 14.01 -14.26
CA ARG A 87 -7.33 13.66 -15.63
C ARG A 87 -6.19 13.16 -16.52
N LEU A 88 -5.13 12.61 -15.92
CA LEU A 88 -3.98 12.02 -16.62
C LEU A 88 -4.28 10.55 -16.92
N TRP A 89 -5.16 10.29 -17.90
CA TRP A 89 -5.79 8.98 -18.09
C TRP A 89 -4.82 7.84 -18.43
N TYR A 90 -3.81 8.08 -19.28
CA TYR A 90 -2.79 7.06 -19.59
C TYR A 90 -1.99 6.69 -18.33
N SER A 91 -1.57 7.70 -17.56
CA SER A 91 -0.83 7.48 -16.31
C SER A 91 -1.71 6.85 -15.23
N CYS A 92 -3.01 7.16 -15.21
CA CYS A 92 -3.99 6.50 -14.36
C CYS A 92 -4.06 4.99 -14.66
N ALA A 93 -4.33 4.62 -15.92
CA ALA A 93 -4.45 3.23 -16.34
C ALA A 93 -3.17 2.45 -16.05
N SER A 94 -2.02 2.96 -16.49
CA SER A 94 -0.71 2.31 -16.28
C SER A 94 -0.38 2.10 -14.80
N LYS A 95 -0.65 3.07 -13.92
CA LYS A 95 -0.40 2.89 -12.48
C LYS A 95 -1.37 1.89 -11.85
N PHE A 96 -2.65 1.88 -12.23
CA PHE A 96 -3.61 0.89 -11.72
C PHE A 96 -3.26 -0.54 -12.18
N GLU A 97 -2.87 -0.73 -13.45
CA GLU A 97 -2.39 -2.02 -13.95
C GLU A 97 -1.22 -2.56 -13.13
N ARG A 98 -0.22 -1.71 -12.89
CA ARG A 98 0.95 -2.05 -12.09
C ARG A 98 0.59 -2.33 -10.64
N ALA A 99 -0.28 -1.53 -10.04
CA ALA A 99 -0.75 -1.76 -8.68
C ALA A 99 -1.48 -3.10 -8.54
N LEU A 100 -2.34 -3.45 -9.50
CA LEU A 100 -3.06 -4.74 -9.53
C LEU A 100 -2.10 -5.92 -9.72
N SER A 101 -1.13 -5.80 -10.63
CA SER A 101 -0.10 -6.81 -10.85
C SER A 101 0.76 -7.02 -9.60
N GLY A 102 1.19 -5.92 -8.98
CA GLY A 102 1.95 -5.90 -7.73
C GLY A 102 1.18 -6.56 -6.59
N TYR A 103 -0.10 -6.22 -6.41
CA TYR A 103 -0.97 -6.87 -5.40
C TYR A 103 -1.09 -8.38 -5.62
N LYS A 104 -1.25 -8.84 -6.86
CA LYS A 104 -1.32 -10.27 -7.19
C LYS A 104 -0.01 -10.99 -6.85
N LEU A 105 1.13 -10.39 -7.13
CA LEU A 105 2.43 -10.97 -6.81
C LEU A 105 2.68 -10.95 -5.29
N HIS A 106 2.39 -9.85 -4.61
CA HIS A 106 2.50 -9.72 -3.15
C HIS A 106 1.68 -10.81 -2.44
N THR A 107 0.41 -10.96 -2.82
CA THR A 107 -0.47 -11.97 -2.21
C THR A 107 -0.01 -13.40 -2.47
N ARG A 108 0.55 -13.69 -3.66
CA ARG A 108 1.19 -14.97 -3.94
C ARG A 108 2.36 -15.22 -2.99
N ILE A 109 3.31 -14.28 -2.93
CA ILE A 109 4.50 -14.40 -2.06
C ILE A 109 4.09 -14.63 -0.61
N VAL A 110 3.16 -13.83 -0.07
CA VAL A 110 2.67 -13.99 1.31
C VAL A 110 1.98 -15.34 1.52
N SER A 111 1.24 -15.83 0.52
CA SER A 111 0.61 -17.16 0.58
C SER A 111 1.65 -18.27 0.60
N ASP A 112 2.66 -18.19 -0.27
CA ASP A 112 3.73 -19.17 -0.37
C ASP A 112 4.52 -19.21 0.95
N CYS A 113 4.85 -18.05 1.53
CA CYS A 113 5.46 -17.98 2.85
C CYS A 113 4.63 -18.67 3.95
N ARG A 114 3.30 -18.53 3.93
CA ARG A 114 2.43 -19.21 4.89
C ARG A 114 2.43 -20.72 4.71
N LEU A 115 2.48 -21.20 3.47
CA LEU A 115 2.54 -22.64 3.18
C LEU A 115 3.87 -23.23 3.61
N GLU A 116 4.99 -22.57 3.27
CA GLU A 116 6.33 -23.04 3.63
C GLU A 116 6.57 -23.01 5.14
N CYS A 117 6.21 -21.93 5.84
CA CYS A 117 6.33 -21.87 7.30
C CYS A 117 5.42 -22.86 8.04
N LYS A 118 4.35 -23.35 7.41
CA LYS A 118 3.52 -24.42 7.97
C LYS A 118 4.14 -25.80 7.75
N LYS A 119 4.82 -26.03 6.63
CA LYS A 119 5.49 -27.29 6.32
C LYS A 119 6.76 -27.47 7.15
N ASP A 120 7.56 -26.42 7.27
CA ASP A 120 8.85 -26.47 7.93
C ASP A 120 9.07 -25.26 8.86
N PRO A 121 8.72 -25.38 10.16
CA PRO A 121 8.95 -24.31 11.12
C PRO A 121 10.45 -24.12 11.45
N SER A 122 11.35 -24.98 10.96
CA SER A 122 12.80 -24.87 11.22
C SER A 122 13.45 -23.67 10.50
N GLN A 123 12.76 -23.07 9.52
CA GLN A 123 13.19 -21.82 8.88
C GLN A 123 13.21 -20.63 9.86
N SER A 124 12.53 -20.75 11.01
CA SER A 124 12.63 -19.77 12.08
C SER A 124 14.03 -19.80 12.74
N LYS A 125 14.60 -18.62 12.98
CA LYS A 125 15.79 -18.45 13.84
C LYS A 125 15.50 -18.79 15.30
N LEU A 126 14.22 -18.85 15.67
CA LEU A 126 13.74 -19.23 16.99
C LEU A 126 13.43 -20.73 17.08
N SER A 127 13.86 -21.56 16.13
CA SER A 127 13.63 -23.01 16.16
C SER A 127 14.06 -23.66 17.48
N ASN A 128 15.20 -23.21 18.03
CA ASN A 128 15.77 -23.65 19.31
C ASN A 128 15.15 -22.97 20.55
N LEU A 129 14.16 -22.10 20.38
CA LEU A 129 13.48 -21.44 21.49
C LEU A 129 12.70 -22.49 22.30
N SER A 130 13.09 -22.65 23.56
CA SER A 130 12.50 -23.55 24.56
C SER A 130 12.54 -22.86 25.94
N SER A 131 11.60 -23.18 26.81
CA SER A 131 11.51 -22.63 28.17
C SER A 131 10.88 -23.65 29.11
N THR A 132 11.26 -23.58 30.37
CA THR A 132 10.71 -24.42 31.47
C THR A 132 9.39 -23.86 32.01
N VAL A 133 8.89 -22.74 31.48
CA VAL A 133 7.63 -22.13 31.90
C VAL A 133 6.44 -22.96 31.39
N ASP A 134 5.47 -23.23 32.26
CA ASP A 134 4.25 -23.95 31.91
C ASP A 134 3.53 -23.29 30.71
N ASN A 135 3.08 -24.11 29.77
CA ASN A 135 2.40 -23.70 28.52
C ASN A 135 3.24 -22.82 27.58
N PHE A 136 4.56 -22.73 27.77
CA PHE A 136 5.42 -21.97 26.87
C PHE A 136 5.35 -22.46 25.43
N ASP A 137 5.13 -23.75 25.20
CA ASP A 137 5.07 -24.34 23.85
C ASP A 137 4.02 -23.66 22.94
N ILE A 138 2.89 -23.21 23.50
CA ILE A 138 1.85 -22.50 22.75
C ILE A 138 2.37 -21.14 22.26
N PHE A 139 3.06 -20.40 23.13
CA PHE A 139 3.67 -19.12 22.75
C PHE A 139 4.90 -19.31 21.86
N GLY A 140 5.71 -20.33 22.14
CA GLY A 140 6.91 -20.68 21.38
C GLY A 140 6.58 -21.04 19.93
N THR A 141 5.50 -21.79 19.69
CA THR A 141 5.03 -22.08 18.33
C THR A 141 4.57 -20.82 17.59
N PHE A 142 3.81 -19.93 18.24
CA PHE A 142 3.41 -18.65 17.65
C PHE A 142 4.62 -17.77 17.29
N LEU A 143 5.61 -17.67 18.18
CA LEU A 143 6.83 -16.90 17.95
C LEU A 143 7.65 -17.47 16.79
N LYS A 144 7.81 -18.80 16.73
CA LYS A 144 8.51 -19.49 15.62
C LYS A 144 7.80 -19.23 14.29
N SER A 145 6.47 -19.39 14.23
CA SER A 145 5.70 -19.10 13.01
C SER A 145 5.78 -17.63 12.60
N SER A 146 5.70 -16.69 13.55
CA SER A 146 5.81 -15.27 13.27
C SER A 146 7.18 -14.88 12.73
N ASP A 147 8.25 -15.42 13.31
CA ASP A 147 9.62 -15.17 12.82
C ASP A 147 9.84 -15.76 11.43
N CYS A 148 9.38 -16.99 11.18
CA CYS A 148 9.43 -17.60 9.85
C CYS A 148 8.72 -16.73 8.80
N LEU A 149 7.48 -16.30 9.07
CA LEU A 149 6.70 -15.49 8.15
C LEU A 149 7.37 -14.16 7.83
N ARG A 150 7.88 -13.47 8.86
CA ARG A 150 8.59 -12.20 8.70
C ARG A 150 9.82 -12.40 7.82
N ARG A 151 10.64 -13.40 8.10
CA ARG A 151 11.86 -13.68 7.35
C ARG A 151 11.59 -14.06 5.89
N CYS A 152 10.62 -14.93 5.65
CA CYS A 152 10.25 -15.30 4.29
C CYS A 152 9.76 -14.07 3.49
N ALA A 153 8.97 -13.19 4.12
CA ALA A 153 8.55 -11.94 3.50
C ALA A 153 9.75 -11.01 3.22
N ASP A 154 10.67 -10.84 4.18
CA ASP A 154 11.87 -10.01 4.02
C ASP A 154 12.79 -10.55 2.91
N GLU A 155 12.96 -11.87 2.80
CA GLU A 155 13.80 -12.53 1.80
C GLU A 155 13.14 -12.48 0.41
N SER A 156 11.82 -12.61 0.33
CA SER A 156 11.08 -12.66 -0.96
C SER A 156 10.71 -11.28 -1.50
N LEU A 157 10.38 -10.34 -0.62
CA LEU A 157 10.00 -8.96 -0.96
C LEU A 157 11.17 -7.99 -0.79
N GLY A 158 12.32 -8.41 -0.27
CA GLY A 158 13.47 -7.55 -0.02
C GLY A 158 13.31 -6.67 1.24
N SER A 159 14.44 -6.22 1.78
CA SER A 159 14.51 -5.43 3.02
C SER A 159 13.90 -4.03 2.93
N THR A 160 13.64 -3.53 1.72
CA THR A 160 12.99 -2.23 1.47
C THR A 160 11.46 -2.32 1.54
N TYR A 161 10.89 -3.52 1.71
CA TYR A 161 9.44 -3.70 1.80
C TYR A 161 8.86 -2.96 3.01
N VAL A 162 7.88 -2.09 2.74
CA VAL A 162 7.11 -1.41 3.78
C VAL A 162 5.82 -2.20 4.05
N PRO A 163 5.43 -2.41 5.31
CA PRO A 163 4.16 -3.08 5.63
C PRO A 163 2.97 -2.38 4.97
N ILE A 164 2.21 -3.15 4.19
CA ILE A 164 1.02 -2.64 3.51
C ILE A 164 -0.12 -2.40 4.50
N SER A 165 -0.82 -1.28 4.34
CA SER A 165 -1.97 -0.96 5.19
C SER A 165 -3.14 -1.93 4.97
N ARG A 166 -3.90 -2.20 6.05
CA ARG A 166 -5.14 -3.01 5.96
C ARG A 166 -6.17 -2.37 5.02
N TRP A 167 -6.22 -1.04 4.99
CA TRP A 167 -7.07 -0.30 4.07
C TRP A 167 -6.73 -0.61 2.61
N ALA A 168 -5.44 -0.51 2.23
CA ALA A 168 -5.01 -0.80 0.87
C ALA A 168 -5.36 -2.24 0.49
N MET A 169 -5.07 -3.22 1.36
CA MET A 169 -5.45 -4.61 1.12
C MET A 169 -6.95 -4.80 0.86
N ASN A 170 -7.81 -4.10 1.60
CA ASN A 170 -9.26 -4.20 1.41
C ASN A 170 -9.73 -3.60 0.07
N VAL A 171 -9.16 -2.46 -0.35
CA VAL A 171 -9.44 -1.85 -1.66
C VAL A 171 -9.24 -2.86 -2.80
N PHE A 172 -8.15 -3.63 -2.76
CA PHE A 172 -7.87 -4.64 -3.78
C PHE A 172 -8.77 -5.88 -3.66
N LYS A 173 -9.02 -6.36 -2.43
CA LYS A 173 -9.92 -7.50 -2.19
C LYS A 173 -11.35 -7.23 -2.67
N GLU A 174 -11.85 -6.03 -2.41
CA GLU A 174 -13.17 -5.56 -2.82
C GLU A 174 -13.23 -5.18 -4.30
N ARG A 175 -12.12 -5.32 -5.03
CA ARG A 175 -12.00 -5.00 -6.46
C ARG A 175 -12.25 -3.52 -6.81
N ARG A 176 -12.27 -2.61 -5.83
CA ARG A 176 -12.47 -1.17 -6.05
C ARG A 176 -11.43 -0.54 -6.99
N ALA A 177 -10.21 -1.08 -7.04
CA ALA A 177 -9.20 -0.64 -8.00
C ALA A 177 -9.60 -0.89 -9.47
N TYR A 178 -10.42 -1.91 -9.75
CA TYR A 178 -10.91 -2.18 -11.10
C TYR A 178 -11.92 -1.14 -11.58
N ASP A 179 -12.75 -0.60 -10.69
CA ASP A 179 -13.75 0.42 -11.04
C ASP A 179 -13.06 1.67 -11.61
N TYR A 180 -11.99 2.12 -10.94
CA TYR A 180 -11.16 3.23 -11.43
C TYR A 180 -10.45 2.90 -12.74
N LEU A 181 -9.88 1.69 -12.85
CA LEU A 181 -9.16 1.27 -14.04
C LEU A 181 -10.07 1.25 -15.28
N GLN A 182 -11.28 0.69 -15.16
CA GLN A 182 -12.27 0.66 -16.24
C GLN A 182 -12.60 2.07 -16.72
N PHE A 183 -12.82 3.01 -15.81
CA PHE A 183 -13.07 4.40 -16.17
C PHE A 183 -11.86 5.04 -16.87
N CYS A 184 -10.64 4.78 -16.39
CA CYS A 184 -9.43 5.31 -17.01
C CYS A 184 -9.24 4.79 -18.43
N TYR A 185 -9.49 3.51 -18.70
CA TYR A 185 -9.49 3.00 -20.07
C TYR A 185 -10.57 3.64 -20.95
N HIS A 186 -11.79 3.76 -20.45
CA HIS A 186 -12.87 4.43 -21.19
C HIS A 186 -12.47 5.85 -21.63
N LYS A 187 -11.78 6.60 -20.75
CA LYS A 187 -11.27 7.94 -21.06
C LYS A 187 -10.06 7.95 -21.99
N VAL A 188 -9.19 6.94 -21.94
CA VAL A 188 -8.09 6.78 -22.91
C VAL A 188 -8.68 6.54 -24.30
N SER A 189 -9.62 5.61 -24.45
CA SER A 189 -10.27 5.29 -25.73
C SER A 189 -10.98 6.50 -26.35
N GLN A 190 -11.67 7.31 -25.55
CA GLN A 190 -12.32 8.54 -26.04
C GLN A 190 -11.34 9.52 -26.69
N ARG A 191 -10.12 9.66 -26.16
CA ARG A 191 -9.14 10.59 -26.75
C ARG A 191 -8.55 10.10 -28.07
N VAL A 192 -8.48 8.79 -28.27
CA VAL A 192 -7.96 8.21 -29.52
C VAL A 192 -8.89 8.48 -30.69
N HIS A 193 -10.20 8.66 -30.45
CA HIS A 193 -11.19 8.94 -31.50
C HIS A 193 -11.37 10.42 -31.85
N HIS A 194 -10.64 11.34 -31.20
CA HIS A 194 -10.71 12.78 -31.45
C HIS A 194 -9.44 13.36 -32.08
N HIS A 195 -8.52 12.51 -32.54
CA HIS A 195 -7.38 12.85 -33.37
C HIS A 195 -7.53 12.19 -34.74
#